data_AF-A0A538NJU4-F1
#
_entry.id   AF-A0A538NJU4-F1
#
_cell.length_a   1.000
_cell.length_b   1.000
_cell.length_c   1.000
_cell.angle_alpha   90.00
_cell.angle_beta   90.00
_cell.angle_gamma   90.00
#
_symmetry.space_group_name_H-M   'P 1'
#
loop_
_entity.id
_entity.type
_entity.pdbx_description
1 polymer ?
#
loop_
_entity_poly.entity_id
_entity_poly.type
_entity_poly.pdbx_seq_one_letter_code
_entity_poly.pdbx_strand_id
1 'polypeptide(L)'
;MVVSLVMRARQWKIAGRIVDLSGHRLIMGVLNVTPDSFSDGGNFFSLEKAVEHGLTMAAEGAQIIDVGGESTRPGAEPVVLDEEIHRVIPVIERLRAKIDTFISIDTAKAQVAGAAMRAGASIVNDVTGGRGDGEMIPMIAETKAAFIIMHMQGNPQTMQIEPRYVDVVWEVADFFRQQYALALECGIDPMAIAFDPGIGFGKTLEHNLELLAHLERVRVHDRPLVIGVSRKSFLSKLTGSSKSDRLSSGGNPSEDEMIEQLLHLWLKGWRSAFEIILLSVAIYYGYLYFRGTRGAKVLTGLAIVFLTLTLISQLLNLVVIGWIVRSFSVFLAVALVVIFQPELRRGLAALGGHPIFSLTSEKRETVHDLAEAVTQLANKQFGALIAIERDTSIRVYEETGVTIDGDFSVELILTIFHPKAALHDGGVILRNGRIAAAACIFPVSQRETLDRSLGLRHRAGLGITEESDAVAIIVSEETGSISICHRRRIERNFTPETFRQRIAEILLHGNYEETDPEKLAREVDLPPARDNALVPD
;
A
#
# COMPACT_ATOMS: atom_id res chain seq x y z
N MET A 1 -18.47 -33.66 34.91
CA MET A 1 -17.71 -34.53 33.99
C MET A 1 -16.92 -33.62 33.06
N VAL A 2 -15.70 -33.26 33.43
CA VAL A 2 -14.84 -32.37 32.64
C VAL A 2 -14.04 -33.28 31.70
N VAL A 3 -14.38 -33.27 30.42
CA VAL A 3 -13.53 -33.87 29.38
C VAL A 3 -12.34 -32.92 29.24
N SER A 4 -11.23 -33.33 29.82
CA SER A 4 -9.94 -32.62 29.80
C SER A 4 -9.58 -32.18 28.38
N LEU A 5 -9.02 -30.96 28.25
CA LEU A 5 -8.34 -30.47 27.05
C LEU A 5 -7.43 -31.58 26.52
N VAL A 6 -7.75 -32.11 25.34
CA VAL A 6 -6.88 -33.04 24.63
C VAL A 6 -5.62 -32.27 24.24
N MET A 7 -4.55 -32.42 25.01
CA MET A 7 -3.21 -32.16 24.47
C MET A 7 -3.06 -33.10 23.27
N ARG A 8 -3.00 -32.55 22.06
CA ARG A 8 -2.85 -33.34 20.83
C ARG A 8 -1.47 -34.01 20.88
N ALA A 9 -1.46 -35.32 21.06
CA ALA A 9 -0.23 -36.10 21.07
C ALA A 9 0.42 -36.04 19.68
N ARG A 10 1.63 -35.46 19.60
CA ARG A 10 2.41 -35.34 18.36
C ARG A 10 3.43 -36.47 18.31
N GLN A 11 3.04 -37.59 17.71
CA GLN A 11 3.87 -38.81 17.68
C GLN A 11 4.43 -39.08 16.29
N TRP A 12 5.71 -39.44 16.24
CA TRP A 12 6.41 -39.85 15.02
C TRP A 12 7.01 -41.24 15.19
N LYS A 13 6.74 -42.15 14.26
CA LYS A 13 7.28 -43.51 14.24
C LYS A 13 8.54 -43.55 13.40
N ILE A 14 9.68 -43.82 14.03
CA ILE A 14 11.00 -43.90 13.39
C ILE A 14 11.66 -45.21 13.79
N ALA A 15 12.12 -46.01 12.83
CA ALA A 15 12.73 -47.32 13.07
C ALA A 15 11.88 -48.23 14.00
N GLY A 16 10.55 -48.21 13.84
CA GLY A 16 9.62 -48.96 14.66
C GLY A 16 9.39 -48.42 16.09
N ARG A 17 10.04 -47.33 16.48
CA ARG A 17 9.87 -46.67 17.79
C ARG A 17 8.96 -45.45 17.66
N ILE A 18 8.06 -45.24 18.61
CA ILE A 18 7.22 -44.03 18.68
C ILE A 18 7.95 -42.98 19.50
N VAL A 19 8.24 -41.85 18.87
CA VAL A 19 8.83 -40.66 19.49
C VAL A 19 7.72 -39.64 19.76
N ASP A 20 7.55 -39.27 21.03
CA ASP A 20 6.59 -38.23 21.43
C ASP A 20 7.23 -36.83 21.37
N LEU A 21 6.65 -35.96 20.56
CA LEU A 21 7.08 -34.58 20.29
C LEU A 21 6.12 -33.55 20.91
N SER A 22 5.21 -33.97 21.79
CA SER A 22 4.21 -33.08 22.40
C SER A 22 4.82 -32.04 23.35
N GLY A 23 5.95 -32.37 23.99
CA GLY A 23 6.67 -31.49 24.91
C GLY A 23 8.13 -31.22 24.54
N HIS A 24 8.65 -31.84 23.48
CA HIS A 24 10.06 -31.80 23.11
C HIS A 24 10.26 -31.70 21.59
N ARG A 25 11.45 -31.23 21.19
CA ARG A 25 11.85 -31.08 19.78
C ARG A 25 13.05 -31.98 19.53
N LEU A 26 13.11 -32.59 18.34
CA LEU A 26 14.33 -33.27 17.88
C LEU A 26 15.21 -32.27 17.14
N ILE A 27 16.52 -32.41 17.33
CA ILE A 27 17.53 -31.68 16.59
C ILE A 27 18.06 -32.62 15.50
N MET A 28 17.96 -32.16 14.25
CA MET A 28 18.52 -32.81 13.09
C MET A 28 19.81 -32.09 12.68
N GLY A 29 20.95 -32.79 12.78
CA GLY A 29 22.25 -32.33 12.33
C GLY A 29 22.43 -32.61 10.85
N VAL A 30 22.76 -31.59 10.06
CA VAL A 30 22.92 -31.70 8.60
C VAL A 30 24.36 -32.04 8.25
N LEU A 31 24.58 -33.22 7.68
CA LEU A 31 25.88 -33.72 7.22
C LEU A 31 25.94 -33.72 5.69
N ASN A 32 26.54 -32.67 5.11
CA ASN A 32 26.72 -32.57 3.66
C ASN A 32 27.96 -33.34 3.22
N VAL A 33 27.77 -34.42 2.47
CA VAL A 33 28.80 -35.32 1.94
C VAL A 33 29.14 -34.90 0.50
N THR A 34 29.49 -33.63 0.32
CA THR A 34 29.87 -33.05 -0.98
C THR A 34 31.33 -32.58 -0.97
N PRO A 35 32.03 -32.56 -2.12
CA PRO A 35 33.42 -32.11 -2.20
C PRO A 35 33.66 -30.70 -1.63
N ASP A 36 32.67 -29.82 -1.73
CA ASP A 36 32.76 -28.41 -1.29
C ASP A 36 32.60 -28.22 0.22
N SER A 37 32.19 -29.25 0.98
CA SER A 37 31.77 -29.09 2.38
C SER A 37 32.87 -29.32 3.42
N PHE A 38 34.03 -29.88 3.02
CA PHE A 38 35.13 -30.26 3.95
C PHE A 38 36.54 -29.90 3.47
N SER A 39 36.65 -28.90 2.58
CA SER A 39 37.91 -28.51 1.94
C SER A 39 38.72 -27.50 2.76
N ASP A 40 39.65 -28.01 3.58
CA ASP A 40 40.84 -27.26 4.06
C ASP A 40 41.95 -27.28 2.98
N GLY A 41 41.63 -26.88 1.74
CA GLY A 41 42.64 -26.74 0.68
C GLY A 41 42.95 -27.96 -0.19
N GLY A 42 41.98 -28.82 -0.49
CA GLY A 42 42.11 -29.87 -1.52
C GLY A 42 40.76 -30.35 -2.06
N ASN A 43 40.66 -30.59 -3.37
CA ASN A 43 39.45 -30.96 -4.12
C ASN A 43 38.99 -32.42 -3.92
N PHE A 44 39.15 -33.01 -2.73
CA PHE A 44 38.77 -34.41 -2.50
C PHE A 44 37.89 -34.59 -1.26
N PHE A 45 36.77 -35.28 -1.47
CA PHE A 45 35.91 -35.83 -0.42
C PHE A 45 36.72 -36.72 0.54
N SER A 46 36.63 -36.46 1.85
CA SER A 46 37.19 -37.34 2.88
C SER A 46 36.05 -38.01 3.66
N LEU A 47 35.89 -39.31 3.42
CA LEU A 47 34.94 -40.18 4.11
C LEU A 47 35.15 -40.15 5.63
N GLU A 48 36.40 -40.16 6.07
CA GLU A 48 36.78 -40.13 7.48
C GLU A 48 36.33 -38.83 8.16
N LYS A 49 36.54 -37.66 7.51
CA LYS A 49 36.08 -36.37 8.02
C LYS A 49 34.55 -36.30 8.13
N ALA A 50 33.83 -36.80 7.12
CA ALA A 50 32.37 -36.81 7.14
C ALA A 50 31.83 -37.67 8.31
N VAL A 51 32.42 -38.85 8.52
CA VAL A 51 32.07 -39.72 9.65
C VAL A 51 32.40 -39.05 10.99
N GLU A 52 33.59 -38.47 11.14
CA GLU A 52 33.99 -37.76 12.36
C GLU A 52 33.01 -36.61 12.68
N HIS A 53 32.64 -35.81 11.69
CA HIS A 53 31.68 -34.72 11.88
C HIS A 53 30.30 -35.24 12.30
N GLY A 54 29.82 -36.33 11.70
CA GLY A 54 28.57 -36.98 12.10
C GLY A 54 28.60 -37.49 13.55
N LEU A 55 29.73 -38.06 13.99
CA LEU A 55 29.93 -38.48 15.38
C LEU A 55 29.93 -37.28 16.34
N THR A 56 30.59 -36.19 15.96
CA THR A 56 30.60 -34.95 16.75
C THR A 56 29.19 -34.37 16.91
N MET A 57 28.41 -34.27 15.83
CA MET A 57 27.02 -33.80 15.91
C MET A 57 26.15 -34.67 16.82
N ALA A 58 26.34 -36.00 16.77
CA ALA A 58 25.65 -36.92 17.67
C ALA A 58 26.06 -36.70 19.14
N ALA A 59 27.35 -36.50 19.40
CA ALA A 59 27.87 -36.20 20.74
C ALA A 59 27.39 -34.84 21.29
N GLU A 60 27.20 -33.85 20.41
CA GLU A 60 26.64 -32.53 20.74
C GLU A 60 25.12 -32.56 20.99
N GLY A 61 24.47 -33.72 20.82
CA GLY A 61 23.08 -33.93 21.17
C GLY A 61 22.10 -33.92 20.01
N ALA A 62 22.56 -33.98 18.75
CA ALA A 62 21.67 -34.22 17.62
C ALA A 62 21.02 -35.62 17.75
N GLN A 63 19.70 -35.68 17.67
CA GLN A 63 18.93 -36.94 17.72
C GLN A 63 18.69 -37.54 16.33
N ILE A 64 18.91 -36.75 15.27
CA ILE A 64 18.89 -37.21 13.88
C ILE A 64 20.14 -36.66 13.18
N ILE A 65 20.84 -37.49 12.41
CA ILE A 65 21.89 -37.06 11.48
C ILE A 65 21.36 -37.22 10.06
N ASP A 66 21.21 -36.11 9.33
CA ASP A 66 20.72 -36.09 7.94
C ASP A 66 21.90 -36.05 6.97
N VAL A 67 22.08 -37.12 6.21
CA VAL A 67 23.22 -37.34 5.33
C VAL A 67 22.82 -37.03 3.89
N GLY A 68 23.43 -36.01 3.28
CA GLY A 68 23.13 -35.61 1.89
C GLY A 68 24.36 -35.70 0.99
N GLY A 69 24.27 -36.47 -0.10
CA GLY A 69 25.36 -36.63 -1.09
C GLY A 69 25.27 -35.67 -2.28
N GLU A 70 24.11 -35.05 -2.45
CA GLU A 70 23.79 -34.08 -3.50
C GLU A 70 23.48 -32.72 -2.88
N SER A 71 24.00 -31.65 -3.48
CA SER A 71 23.70 -30.29 -3.01
C SER A 71 22.33 -29.87 -3.50
N THR A 72 21.41 -29.59 -2.59
CA THR A 72 20.07 -29.05 -2.90
C THR A 72 20.02 -27.51 -2.92
N ARG A 73 21.20 -26.86 -2.92
CA ARG A 73 21.33 -25.39 -2.96
C ARG A 73 20.90 -24.83 -4.34
N PRO A 74 20.43 -23.57 -4.41
CA PRO A 74 20.11 -22.92 -5.68
C PRO A 74 21.26 -22.98 -6.68
N GLY A 75 20.98 -23.48 -7.89
CA GLY A 75 21.94 -23.57 -8.99
C GLY A 75 22.94 -24.73 -8.90
N ALA A 76 22.73 -25.69 -7.99
CA ALA A 76 23.58 -26.89 -7.93
C ALA A 76 23.30 -27.85 -9.10
N GLU A 77 24.36 -28.49 -9.60
CA GLU A 77 24.25 -29.53 -10.63
C GLU A 77 23.84 -30.88 -10.00
N PRO A 78 22.94 -31.64 -10.63
CA PRO A 78 22.55 -32.96 -10.16
C PRO A 78 23.74 -33.93 -10.14
N VAL A 79 23.78 -34.81 -9.13
CA VAL A 79 24.81 -35.85 -9.02
C VAL A 79 24.28 -37.15 -9.63
N VAL A 80 25.12 -37.85 -10.38
CA VAL A 80 24.72 -39.15 -10.97
C VAL A 80 24.47 -40.17 -9.86
N LEU A 81 23.50 -41.05 -10.04
CA LEU A 81 23.08 -42.06 -9.06
C LEU A 81 24.25 -42.78 -8.37
N ASP A 82 25.13 -43.40 -9.15
CA ASP A 82 26.24 -44.19 -8.61
C ASP A 82 27.17 -43.34 -7.76
N GLU A 83 27.42 -42.09 -8.16
CA GLU A 83 28.28 -41.18 -7.41
C GLU A 83 27.65 -40.79 -6.06
N GLU A 84 26.35 -40.53 -6.02
CA GLU A 84 25.64 -40.23 -4.77
C GLU A 84 25.71 -41.43 -3.81
N ILE A 85 25.49 -42.66 -4.32
CA ILE A 85 25.64 -43.91 -3.55
C ILE A 85 27.05 -44.04 -2.97
N HIS A 86 28.09 -43.84 -3.79
CA HIS A 86 29.49 -43.94 -3.35
C HIS A 86 29.84 -42.92 -2.27
N ARG A 87 29.19 -41.74 -2.27
CA ARG A 87 29.38 -40.70 -1.25
C ARG A 87 28.70 -41.10 0.06
N VAL A 88 27.40 -41.42 0.03
CA VAL A 88 26.58 -41.48 1.25
C VAL A 88 26.60 -42.84 1.96
N ILE A 89 26.65 -43.95 1.20
CA ILE A 89 26.48 -45.29 1.80
C ILE A 89 27.60 -45.63 2.79
N PRO A 90 28.90 -45.45 2.46
CA PRO A 90 29.98 -45.76 3.40
C PRO A 90 29.94 -44.88 4.66
N VAL A 91 29.43 -43.64 4.56
CA VAL A 91 29.24 -42.75 5.72
C VAL A 91 28.16 -43.32 6.63
N ILE A 92 27.01 -43.71 6.07
CA ILE A 92 25.88 -44.25 6.82
C ILE A 92 26.27 -45.54 7.55
N GLU A 93 26.95 -46.48 6.89
CA GLU A 93 27.39 -47.74 7.50
C GLU A 93 28.32 -47.50 8.71
N ARG A 94 29.30 -46.60 8.54
CA ARG A 94 30.28 -46.28 9.59
C ARG A 94 29.66 -45.50 10.76
N LEU A 95 28.71 -44.61 10.50
CA LEU A 95 27.96 -43.92 11.54
C LEU A 95 27.08 -44.92 12.30
N ARG A 96 26.31 -45.74 11.59
CA ARG A 96 25.40 -46.72 12.20
C ARG A 96 26.10 -47.67 13.16
N ALA A 97 27.34 -48.06 12.85
CA ALA A 97 28.16 -48.93 13.70
C ALA A 97 28.64 -48.28 15.01
N LYS A 98 28.52 -46.94 15.15
CA LYS A 98 29.13 -46.18 16.25
C LYS A 98 28.16 -45.35 17.08
N ILE A 99 27.02 -44.95 16.53
CA ILE A 99 26.01 -44.13 17.23
C ILE A 99 24.67 -44.82 17.22
N ASP A 100 23.84 -44.56 18.24
CA ASP A 100 22.44 -45.01 18.32
C ASP A 100 21.45 -44.04 17.67
N THR A 101 21.89 -42.79 17.43
CA THR A 101 21.13 -41.70 16.79
C THR A 101 20.42 -42.15 15.51
N PHE A 102 19.25 -41.58 15.24
CA PHE A 102 18.57 -41.85 13.97
C PHE A 102 19.38 -41.27 12.81
N ILE A 103 19.44 -42.01 11.70
CA ILE A 103 20.12 -41.55 10.49
C ILE A 103 19.05 -41.31 9.43
N SER A 104 19.05 -40.11 8.87
CA SER A 104 18.22 -39.69 7.74
C SER A 104 19.10 -39.63 6.49
N ILE A 105 18.54 -40.01 5.34
CA ILE A 105 19.14 -39.80 4.02
C ILE A 105 18.40 -38.67 3.31
N ASP A 106 19.11 -37.61 2.95
CA ASP A 106 18.62 -36.51 2.11
C ASP A 106 18.85 -36.87 0.64
N THR A 107 17.81 -37.37 -0.03
CA THR A 107 17.88 -37.77 -1.44
C THR A 107 16.50 -37.74 -2.11
N ALA A 108 16.50 -37.42 -3.41
CA ALA A 108 15.33 -37.48 -4.27
C ALA A 108 15.28 -38.77 -5.11
N LYS A 109 16.25 -39.68 -4.96
CA LYS A 109 16.39 -40.90 -5.79
C LYS A 109 16.02 -42.15 -4.98
N ALA A 110 15.03 -42.91 -5.42
CA ALA A 110 14.51 -44.07 -4.69
C ALA A 110 15.58 -45.16 -4.50
N GLN A 111 16.45 -45.34 -5.48
CA GLN A 111 17.54 -46.31 -5.43
C GLN A 111 18.61 -45.96 -4.38
N VAL A 112 18.94 -44.67 -4.22
CA VAL A 112 19.86 -44.18 -3.16
C VAL A 112 19.20 -44.39 -1.79
N ALA A 113 17.95 -43.98 -1.64
CA ALA A 113 17.21 -44.16 -0.40
C ALA A 113 17.11 -45.64 0.00
N GLY A 114 16.78 -46.54 -0.94
CA GLY A 114 16.74 -47.98 -0.69
C GLY A 114 18.10 -48.56 -0.28
N ALA A 115 19.21 -48.10 -0.88
CA ALA A 115 20.55 -48.49 -0.47
C ALA A 115 20.90 -47.96 0.94
N ALA A 116 20.53 -46.72 1.25
CA ALA A 116 20.74 -46.10 2.56
C ALA A 116 19.96 -46.83 3.66
N MET A 117 18.72 -47.26 3.39
CA MET A 117 17.93 -48.05 4.34
C MET A 117 18.62 -49.39 4.66
N ARG A 118 19.19 -50.07 3.66
CA ARG A 118 19.99 -51.29 3.88
C ARG A 118 21.28 -51.04 4.67
N ALA A 119 21.89 -49.87 4.49
CA ALA A 119 23.09 -49.44 5.20
C ALA A 119 22.83 -49.02 6.66
N GLY A 120 21.56 -48.84 7.05
CA GLY A 120 21.16 -48.53 8.43
C GLY A 120 20.54 -47.15 8.65
N ALA A 121 20.19 -46.43 7.58
CA ALA A 121 19.30 -45.28 7.69
C ALA A 121 17.91 -45.70 8.18
N SER A 122 17.16 -44.75 8.74
CA SER A 122 15.83 -44.98 9.34
C SER A 122 14.78 -43.99 8.84
N ILE A 123 15.22 -42.88 8.25
CA ILE A 123 14.39 -41.79 7.75
C ILE A 123 14.83 -41.50 6.31
N VAL A 124 13.88 -41.25 5.42
CA VAL A 124 14.11 -40.68 4.09
C VAL A 124 13.61 -39.24 4.09
N ASN A 125 14.49 -38.30 3.77
CA ASN A 125 14.19 -36.89 3.58
C ASN A 125 14.21 -36.57 2.08
N ASP A 126 13.03 -36.33 1.50
CA ASP A 126 12.92 -36.07 0.06
C ASP A 126 12.46 -34.62 -0.18
N VAL A 127 13.40 -33.82 -0.72
CA VAL A 127 13.19 -32.42 -1.08
C VAL A 127 12.10 -32.21 -2.14
N THR A 128 11.78 -33.24 -2.92
CA THR A 128 10.72 -33.21 -3.95
C THR A 128 9.36 -33.65 -3.41
N GLY A 129 9.34 -34.24 -2.21
CA GLY A 129 8.18 -34.75 -1.51
C GLY A 129 7.52 -35.94 -2.22
N GLY A 130 8.31 -36.85 -2.78
CA GLY A 130 7.85 -38.06 -3.49
C GLY A 130 7.58 -37.87 -4.98
N ARG A 131 7.84 -36.68 -5.53
CA ARG A 131 7.57 -36.37 -6.95
C ARG A 131 8.78 -36.57 -7.88
N GLY A 132 9.99 -36.57 -7.34
CA GLY A 132 11.23 -36.65 -8.11
C GLY A 132 11.47 -38.02 -8.74
N ASP A 133 11.02 -39.08 -8.06
CA ASP A 133 11.16 -40.47 -8.48
C ASP A 133 9.89 -41.24 -8.11
N GLY A 134 9.23 -41.83 -9.12
CA GLY A 134 7.97 -42.55 -8.95
C GLY A 134 8.09 -43.80 -8.05
N GLU A 135 9.30 -44.33 -7.90
CA GLU A 135 9.56 -45.49 -7.04
C GLU A 135 9.81 -45.11 -5.57
N MET A 136 9.88 -43.81 -5.23
CA MET A 136 10.20 -43.35 -3.88
C MET A 136 9.16 -43.81 -2.85
N ILE A 137 7.88 -43.53 -3.11
CA ILE A 137 6.78 -43.87 -2.20
C ILE A 137 6.62 -45.41 -2.05
N PRO A 138 6.61 -46.21 -3.13
CA PRO A 138 6.64 -47.67 -3.04
C PRO A 138 7.80 -48.20 -2.20
N MET A 139 9.02 -47.69 -2.41
CA MET A 139 10.21 -48.12 -1.67
C MET A 139 10.11 -47.78 -0.17
N ILE A 140 9.55 -46.62 0.17
CA ILE A 140 9.32 -46.25 1.58
C ILE A 140 8.31 -47.20 2.24
N ALA A 141 7.24 -47.56 1.53
CA ALA A 141 6.25 -48.51 2.03
C ALA A 141 6.87 -49.91 2.27
N GLU A 142 7.72 -50.38 1.35
CA GLU A 142 8.42 -51.66 1.46
C GLU A 142 9.41 -51.67 2.63
N THR A 143 10.26 -50.64 2.72
CA THR A 143 11.31 -50.54 3.75
C THR A 143 10.79 -50.12 5.12
N LYS A 144 9.55 -49.61 5.20
CA LYS A 144 8.91 -49.04 6.40
C LYS A 144 9.74 -47.90 7.01
N ALA A 145 10.44 -47.16 6.17
CA ALA A 145 11.19 -45.97 6.58
C ALA A 145 10.24 -44.88 7.10
N ALA A 146 10.73 -44.06 8.03
CA ALA A 146 10.08 -42.79 8.29
C ALA A 146 10.27 -41.86 7.09
N PHE A 147 9.26 -41.05 6.75
CA PHE A 147 9.28 -40.22 5.56
C PHE A 147 9.07 -38.75 5.90
N ILE A 148 10.01 -37.91 5.47
CA ILE A 148 9.86 -36.46 5.49
C ILE A 148 9.48 -36.01 4.08
N ILE A 149 8.27 -35.49 3.95
CA ILE A 149 7.73 -34.95 2.70
C ILE A 149 8.01 -33.44 2.71
N MET A 150 8.99 -33.00 1.92
CA MET A 150 9.28 -31.58 1.79
C MET A 150 8.54 -30.94 0.61
N HIS A 151 8.17 -29.67 0.76
CA HIS A 151 7.62 -28.88 -0.34
C HIS A 151 8.66 -27.97 -1.01
N MET A 152 8.80 -28.14 -2.32
CA MET A 152 9.59 -27.29 -3.22
C MET A 152 8.81 -27.00 -4.51
N GLN A 153 8.87 -25.76 -5.00
CA GLN A 153 8.39 -25.39 -6.34
C GLN A 153 9.57 -25.40 -7.31
N GLY A 154 9.41 -26.05 -8.46
CA GLY A 154 10.50 -26.25 -9.42
C GLY A 154 11.51 -27.30 -8.95
N ASN A 155 12.77 -27.10 -9.34
CA ASN A 155 13.92 -27.95 -8.97
C ASN A 155 15.08 -27.07 -8.48
N PRO A 156 16.16 -27.60 -7.89
CA PRO A 156 17.26 -26.78 -7.35
C PRO A 156 17.85 -25.75 -8.32
N GLN A 157 17.83 -26.02 -9.63
CA GLN A 157 18.31 -25.09 -10.67
C GLN A 157 17.33 -23.93 -10.92
N THR A 158 16.02 -24.18 -10.87
CA THR A 158 14.97 -23.23 -11.29
C THR A 158 14.16 -22.65 -10.14
N MET A 159 14.21 -23.23 -8.95
CA MET A 159 13.30 -22.91 -7.83
C MET A 159 13.41 -21.46 -7.34
N GLN A 160 14.54 -20.78 -7.58
CA GLN A 160 14.70 -19.37 -7.19
C GLN A 160 14.36 -18.38 -8.31
N ILE A 161 14.02 -18.87 -9.51
CA ILE A 161 13.65 -18.05 -10.65
C ILE A 161 12.16 -17.70 -10.50
N GLU A 162 11.91 -16.53 -9.91
CA GLU A 162 10.58 -15.94 -9.77
C GLU A 162 9.50 -16.91 -9.18
N PRO A 163 9.69 -17.44 -7.96
CA PRO A 163 8.69 -18.30 -7.33
C PRO A 163 7.39 -17.53 -7.08
N ARG A 164 6.27 -18.06 -7.55
CA ARG A 164 4.94 -17.45 -7.45
C ARG A 164 3.97 -18.39 -6.74
N TYR A 165 3.31 -17.85 -5.72
CA TYR A 165 2.16 -18.45 -5.03
C TYR A 165 1.05 -17.40 -4.96
N VAL A 166 -0.21 -17.84 -5.05
CA VAL A 166 -1.38 -17.02 -4.74
C VAL A 166 -1.59 -16.95 -3.23
N ASP A 167 -1.45 -18.09 -2.55
CA ASP A 167 -1.43 -18.21 -1.08
C ASP A 167 -0.47 -19.35 -0.71
N VAL A 168 0.74 -18.99 -0.30
CA VAL A 168 1.79 -19.99 -0.02
C VAL A 168 1.39 -20.93 1.13
N VAL A 169 0.64 -20.46 2.13
CA VAL A 169 0.24 -21.28 3.28
C VAL A 169 -0.76 -22.32 2.83
N TRP A 170 -1.77 -21.91 2.05
CA TRP A 170 -2.80 -22.81 1.55
C TRP A 170 -2.22 -23.81 0.55
N GLU A 171 -1.42 -23.37 -0.42
CA GLU A 171 -0.84 -24.24 -1.46
C GLU A 171 0.10 -25.29 -0.87
N VAL A 172 0.95 -24.91 0.10
CA VAL A 172 1.84 -25.86 0.79
C VAL A 172 1.02 -26.86 1.62
N ALA A 173 -0.01 -26.40 2.33
CA ALA A 173 -0.88 -27.28 3.10
C ALA A 173 -1.64 -28.26 2.20
N ASP A 174 -2.10 -27.80 1.04
CA ASP A 174 -2.81 -28.63 0.06
C ASP A 174 -1.89 -29.69 -0.56
N PHE A 175 -0.67 -29.28 -0.94
CA PHE A 175 0.37 -30.22 -1.37
C PHE A 175 0.61 -31.33 -0.34
N PHE A 176 0.74 -30.99 0.95
CA PHE A 176 0.92 -31.99 2.00
C PHE A 176 -0.28 -32.92 2.15
N ARG A 177 -1.52 -32.44 2.01
CA ARG A 177 -2.70 -33.32 2.02
C ARG A 177 -2.69 -34.31 0.86
N GLN A 178 -2.33 -33.84 -0.33
CA GLN A 178 -2.25 -34.69 -1.53
C GLN A 178 -1.16 -35.76 -1.37
N GLN A 179 0.06 -35.38 -0.96
CA GLN A 179 1.15 -36.34 -0.76
C GLN A 179 0.88 -37.30 0.40
N TYR A 180 0.23 -36.85 1.46
CA TYR A 180 -0.21 -37.72 2.55
C TYR A 180 -1.21 -38.77 2.07
N ALA A 181 -2.23 -38.37 1.29
CA ALA A 181 -3.19 -39.33 0.74
C ALA A 181 -2.50 -40.37 -0.15
N LEU A 182 -1.61 -39.95 -1.05
CA LEU A 182 -0.83 -40.85 -1.90
C LEU A 182 0.03 -41.82 -1.09
N ALA A 183 0.72 -41.33 -0.05
CA ALA A 183 1.51 -42.16 0.84
C ALA A 183 0.67 -43.25 1.53
N LEU A 184 -0.54 -42.90 2.00
CA LEU A 184 -1.45 -43.87 2.62
C LEU A 184 -1.98 -44.91 1.64
N GLU A 185 -2.31 -44.51 0.41
CA GLU A 185 -2.76 -45.42 -0.65
C GLU A 185 -1.69 -46.46 -0.98
N CYS A 186 -0.41 -46.08 -0.94
CA CYS A 186 0.72 -46.99 -1.11
C CYS A 186 1.07 -47.80 0.15
N GLY A 187 0.35 -47.61 1.26
CA GLY A 187 0.51 -48.41 2.48
C GLY A 187 1.58 -47.89 3.45
N ILE A 188 2.03 -46.64 3.32
CA ILE A 188 2.91 -46.01 4.31
C ILE A 188 2.13 -45.78 5.61
N ASP A 189 2.74 -46.15 6.74
CA ASP A 189 2.15 -45.92 8.06
C ASP A 189 1.96 -44.41 8.30
N PRO A 190 0.72 -43.93 8.57
CA PRO A 190 0.47 -42.52 8.88
C PRO A 190 1.39 -41.95 9.97
N MET A 191 1.77 -42.77 10.95
CA MET A 191 2.64 -42.35 12.04
C MET A 191 4.09 -42.16 11.62
N ALA A 192 4.51 -42.69 10.48
CA ALA A 192 5.87 -42.58 9.97
C ALA A 192 6.12 -41.30 9.15
N ILE A 193 5.08 -40.52 8.86
CA ILE A 193 5.14 -39.33 8.01
C ILE A 193 5.37 -38.06 8.83
N ALA A 194 6.28 -37.22 8.37
CA ALA A 194 6.49 -35.83 8.78
C ALA A 194 6.52 -34.91 7.55
N PHE A 195 6.30 -33.61 7.74
CA PHE A 195 6.29 -32.63 6.64
C PHE A 195 7.32 -31.52 6.85
N ASP A 196 7.92 -31.05 5.76
CA ASP A 196 8.82 -29.88 5.77
C ASP A 196 8.31 -28.82 4.77
N PRO A 197 7.91 -27.61 5.22
CA PRO A 197 7.42 -26.54 4.33
C PRO A 197 8.46 -26.05 3.32
N GLY A 198 9.72 -26.49 3.43
CA GLY A 198 10.81 -26.19 2.52
C GLY A 198 11.17 -24.72 2.58
N ILE A 199 11.52 -24.20 3.76
CA ILE A 199 11.90 -22.81 3.92
C ILE A 199 13.16 -22.53 3.09
N GLY A 200 13.06 -21.58 2.16
CA GLY A 200 14.14 -21.26 1.22
C GLY A 200 14.17 -22.11 -0.05
N PHE A 201 13.22 -23.03 -0.24
CA PHE A 201 13.10 -23.86 -1.45
C PHE A 201 11.90 -23.44 -2.29
N GLY A 202 12.14 -22.78 -3.42
CA GLY A 202 11.03 -22.35 -4.28
C GLY A 202 10.27 -21.14 -3.76
N LYS A 203 10.83 -20.28 -2.90
CA LYS A 203 10.06 -19.28 -2.12
C LYS A 203 10.81 -17.97 -1.91
N THR A 204 10.08 -16.85 -1.97
CA THR A 204 10.59 -15.51 -1.62
C THR A 204 10.80 -15.37 -0.11
N LEU A 205 11.40 -14.27 0.35
CA LEU A 205 11.56 -14.01 1.78
C LEU A 205 10.18 -13.88 2.46
N GLU A 206 9.27 -13.19 1.81
CA GLU A 206 7.90 -12.93 2.25
C GLU A 206 7.13 -14.25 2.42
N HIS A 207 7.20 -15.13 1.42
CA HIS A 207 6.61 -16.48 1.50
C HIS A 207 7.17 -17.29 2.68
N ASN A 208 8.49 -17.23 2.91
CA ASN A 208 9.12 -17.93 4.02
C ASN A 208 8.68 -17.39 5.38
N LEU A 209 8.55 -16.07 5.52
CA LEU A 209 8.05 -15.44 6.75
C LEU A 209 6.58 -15.78 7.01
N GLU A 210 5.76 -15.80 5.95
CA GLU A 210 4.36 -16.15 6.04
C GLU A 210 4.15 -17.60 6.49
N LEU A 211 4.90 -18.55 5.93
CA LEU A 211 4.89 -19.95 6.37
C LEU A 211 5.29 -20.11 7.83
N LEU A 212 6.36 -19.43 8.26
CA LEU A 212 6.83 -19.47 9.66
C LEU A 212 5.79 -18.88 10.63
N ALA A 213 5.08 -17.83 10.22
CA ALA A 213 3.99 -17.23 11.02
C ALA A 213 2.75 -18.14 11.10
N HIS A 214 2.58 -19.07 10.15
CA HIS A 214 1.36 -19.87 10.00
C HIS A 214 1.60 -21.39 9.99
N LEU A 215 2.65 -21.88 10.65
CA LEU A 215 3.00 -23.31 10.69
C LEU A 215 1.85 -24.23 11.12
N GLU A 216 1.01 -23.83 12.07
CA GLU A 216 -0.13 -24.64 12.50
C GLU A 216 -1.21 -24.80 11.42
N ARG A 217 -1.32 -23.85 10.47
CA ARG A 217 -2.25 -23.96 9.32
C ARG A 217 -1.72 -24.90 8.24
N VAL A 218 -0.41 -25.03 8.15
CA VAL A 218 0.27 -25.92 7.20
C VAL A 218 0.24 -27.38 7.67
N ARG A 219 0.13 -27.60 8.98
CA ARG A 219 0.12 -28.94 9.58
C ARG A 219 -1.05 -29.79 9.08
N VAL A 220 -0.75 -31.02 8.71
CA VAL A 220 -1.72 -32.03 8.24
C VAL A 220 -1.81 -33.18 9.26
N HIS A 221 -3.02 -33.54 9.68
CA HIS A 221 -3.34 -34.67 10.58
C HIS A 221 -2.44 -34.79 11.83
N ASP A 222 -2.12 -33.65 12.45
CA ASP A 222 -1.24 -33.53 13.63
C ASP A 222 0.14 -34.20 13.47
N ARG A 223 0.58 -34.41 12.23
CA ARG A 223 1.91 -34.96 11.94
C ARG A 223 3.01 -33.95 12.31
N PRO A 224 4.24 -34.42 12.57
CA PRO A 224 5.38 -33.56 12.86
C PRO A 224 5.70 -32.62 11.71
N LEU A 225 6.22 -31.43 12.05
CA LEU A 225 6.82 -30.51 11.09
C LEU A 225 8.33 -30.46 11.32
N VAL A 226 9.10 -30.65 10.25
CA VAL A 226 10.54 -30.44 10.20
C VAL A 226 10.78 -29.04 9.65
N ILE A 227 11.66 -28.26 10.29
CA ILE A 227 11.89 -26.86 9.92
C ILE A 227 13.40 -26.62 9.78
N GLY A 228 13.88 -26.57 8.55
CA GLY A 228 15.23 -26.12 8.23
C GLY A 228 15.28 -24.62 7.95
N VAL A 229 15.87 -23.81 8.84
CA VAL A 229 16.16 -22.40 8.56
C VAL A 229 17.65 -22.15 8.48
N SER A 230 18.15 -21.80 7.29
CA SER A 230 19.55 -21.40 7.13
C SER A 230 19.77 -20.04 7.79
N ARG A 231 20.31 -20.06 9.02
CA ARG A 231 20.61 -18.85 9.81
C ARG A 231 21.37 -17.80 9.01
N LYS A 232 22.32 -18.19 8.14
CA LYS A 232 23.16 -17.23 7.40
C LYS A 232 22.42 -16.50 6.27
N SER A 233 21.69 -17.20 5.41
CA SER A 233 20.98 -16.55 4.28
C SER A 233 19.68 -15.90 4.70
N PHE A 234 18.97 -16.49 5.67
CA PHE A 234 17.72 -15.95 6.19
C PHE A 234 17.97 -14.69 7.01
N LEU A 235 18.96 -14.70 7.92
CA LEU A 235 19.35 -13.48 8.65
C LEU A 235 19.98 -12.45 7.71
N SER A 236 20.84 -12.83 6.77
CA SER A 236 21.39 -11.91 5.75
C SER A 236 20.30 -11.19 4.95
N LYS A 237 19.25 -11.90 4.54
CA LYS A 237 18.10 -11.30 3.84
C LYS A 237 17.24 -10.41 4.76
N LEU A 238 17.09 -10.78 6.03
CA LEU A 238 16.40 -9.98 7.06
C LEU A 238 17.19 -8.72 7.47
N THR A 239 18.51 -8.80 7.56
CA THR A 239 19.41 -7.70 7.97
C THR A 239 19.95 -6.89 6.79
N GLY A 240 19.67 -7.31 5.54
CA GLY A 240 20.16 -6.65 4.33
C GLY A 240 21.64 -6.85 4.04
N SER A 241 22.34 -7.74 4.75
CA SER A 241 23.79 -7.91 4.62
C SER A 241 24.11 -8.87 3.47
N SER A 242 24.50 -8.34 2.30
CA SER A 242 24.99 -9.14 1.16
C SER A 242 26.17 -10.03 1.55
N LYS A 243 26.32 -11.15 0.83
CA LYS A 243 27.32 -12.22 1.07
C LYS A 243 28.78 -11.82 0.76
N SER A 244 29.07 -10.56 0.42
CA SER A 244 30.42 -10.06 0.13
C SER A 244 31.19 -9.54 1.35
N ASP A 245 30.52 -9.16 2.45
CA ASP A 245 31.16 -8.35 3.50
C ASP A 245 31.89 -9.14 4.60
N ARG A 246 32.44 -10.32 4.29
CA ARG A 246 33.16 -11.11 5.31
C ARG A 246 34.54 -11.60 4.89
N LEU A 247 35.27 -10.74 4.20
CA LEU A 247 36.73 -10.81 4.10
C LEU A 247 37.39 -9.45 4.43
N SER A 248 36.99 -8.80 5.52
CA SER A 248 37.75 -7.67 6.12
C SER A 248 37.17 -7.24 7.47
N SER A 249 37.22 -8.12 8.47
CA SER A 249 37.07 -7.66 9.87
C SER A 249 38.43 -7.19 10.37
N GLY A 250 38.69 -5.89 10.30
CA GLY A 250 39.88 -5.30 10.91
C GLY A 250 40.19 -3.85 10.54
N GLY A 251 39.21 -2.96 10.45
CA GLY A 251 39.44 -1.52 10.28
C GLY A 251 38.17 -0.71 10.49
N ASN A 252 38.27 0.48 11.07
CA ASN A 252 37.15 1.43 11.10
C ASN A 252 36.66 1.65 9.65
N PRO A 253 35.33 1.72 9.42
CA PRO A 253 34.81 1.94 8.08
C PRO A 253 35.34 3.25 7.53
N SER A 254 35.84 3.24 6.29
CA SER A 254 36.24 4.45 5.59
C SER A 254 35.02 5.35 5.36
N GLU A 255 35.24 6.66 5.20
CA GLU A 255 34.14 7.62 4.93
C GLU A 255 33.30 7.18 3.71
N ASP A 256 33.94 6.53 2.73
CA ASP A 256 33.29 6.00 1.52
C ASP A 256 32.36 4.80 1.81
N GLU A 257 32.74 3.89 2.72
CA GLU A 257 31.87 2.77 3.15
C GLU A 257 30.65 3.27 3.93
N MET A 258 30.81 4.34 4.72
CA MET A 258 29.71 4.95 5.46
C MET A 258 28.73 5.66 4.52
N ILE A 259 29.23 6.32 3.47
CA ILE A 259 28.42 6.95 2.42
C ILE A 259 27.65 5.91 1.60
N GLU A 260 28.29 4.79 1.21
CA GLU A 260 27.60 3.69 0.51
C GLU A 260 26.53 3.03 1.38
N GLN A 261 26.80 2.79 2.67
CA GLN A 261 25.79 2.25 3.60
C GLN A 261 24.60 3.21 3.78
N LEU A 262 24.87 4.52 3.89
CA LEU A 262 23.83 5.55 3.96
C LEU A 262 23.02 5.62 2.67
N LEU A 263 23.66 5.56 1.50
CA LEU A 263 23.00 5.53 0.20
C LEU A 263 22.13 4.28 0.05
N HIS A 264 22.59 3.10 0.50
CA HIS A 264 21.84 1.86 0.40
C HIS A 264 20.64 1.82 1.37
N LEU A 265 20.76 2.40 2.56
CA LEU A 265 19.64 2.61 3.49
C LEU A 265 18.63 3.60 2.91
N TRP A 266 19.11 4.69 2.31
CA TRP A 266 18.27 5.69 1.66
C TRP A 266 17.53 5.10 0.46
N LEU A 267 18.21 4.31 -0.40
CA LEU A 267 17.65 3.61 -1.57
C LEU A 267 16.65 2.49 -1.24
N LYS A 268 16.64 1.98 -0.01
CA LYS A 268 15.65 0.98 0.43
C LYS A 268 14.48 1.61 1.20
N GLY A 269 14.75 2.66 1.98
CA GLY A 269 13.76 3.37 2.79
C GLY A 269 12.96 4.44 2.02
N TRP A 270 13.51 5.01 0.94
CA TRP A 270 12.82 6.08 0.21
C TRP A 270 11.49 5.60 -0.39
N ARG A 271 11.35 4.33 -0.76
CA ARG A 271 10.08 3.79 -1.27
C ARG A 271 9.00 3.81 -0.19
N SER A 272 9.30 3.27 0.99
CA SER A 272 8.35 3.30 2.11
C SER A 272 8.09 4.72 2.62
N ALA A 273 9.11 5.57 2.67
CA ALA A 273 8.94 6.98 3.00
C ALA A 273 8.07 7.69 1.94
N PHE A 274 8.30 7.42 0.66
CA PHE A 274 7.50 7.95 -0.44
C PHE A 274 6.06 7.43 -0.40
N GLU A 275 5.84 6.14 -0.15
CA GLU A 275 4.51 5.55 0.03
C GLU A 275 3.77 6.17 1.22
N ILE A 276 4.44 6.32 2.36
CA ILE A 276 3.86 6.96 3.54
C ILE A 276 3.55 8.42 3.26
N ILE A 277 4.46 9.16 2.60
CA ILE A 277 4.23 10.56 2.22
C ILE A 277 3.07 10.65 1.24
N LEU A 278 3.06 9.84 0.18
CA LEU A 278 2.01 9.80 -0.83
C LEU A 278 0.66 9.47 -0.20
N LEU A 279 0.60 8.45 0.66
CA LEU A 279 -0.60 8.05 1.37
C LEU A 279 -1.03 9.14 2.36
N SER A 280 -0.11 9.74 3.10
CA SER A 280 -0.40 10.84 4.04
C SER A 280 -0.93 12.06 3.31
N VAL A 281 -0.35 12.40 2.16
CA VAL A 281 -0.81 13.47 1.28
C VAL A 281 -2.21 13.15 0.73
N ALA A 282 -2.44 11.94 0.24
CA ALA A 282 -3.75 11.50 -0.26
C ALA A 282 -4.82 11.54 0.85
N ILE A 283 -4.50 11.05 2.05
CA ILE A 283 -5.39 11.11 3.22
C ILE A 283 -5.64 12.56 3.65
N TYR A 284 -4.60 13.40 3.66
CA TYR A 284 -4.70 14.80 4.07
C TYR A 284 -5.58 15.61 3.10
N TYR A 285 -5.35 15.48 1.78
CA TYR A 285 -6.19 16.13 0.78
C TYR A 285 -7.60 15.54 0.76
N GLY A 286 -7.75 14.23 0.95
CA GLY A 286 -9.05 13.61 1.17
C GLY A 286 -9.78 14.24 2.37
N TYR A 287 -9.13 14.31 3.53
CA TYR A 287 -9.67 14.94 4.72
C TYR A 287 -10.07 16.40 4.47
N LEU A 288 -9.20 17.21 3.86
CA LEU A 288 -9.50 18.60 3.50
C LEU A 288 -10.70 18.71 2.55
N TYR A 289 -10.81 17.80 1.58
CA TYR A 289 -11.94 17.76 0.64
C TYR A 289 -13.26 17.46 1.35
N PHE A 290 -13.25 16.53 2.30
CA PHE A 290 -14.42 16.23 3.11
C PHE A 290 -14.70 17.31 4.17
N ARG A 291 -13.68 18.08 4.58
CA ARG A 291 -13.75 19.08 5.65
C ARG A 291 -14.78 20.16 5.29
N GLY A 292 -15.85 20.23 6.09
CA GLY A 292 -16.97 21.15 5.86
C GLY A 292 -18.26 20.47 5.38
N THR A 293 -18.20 19.20 4.96
CA THR A 293 -19.39 18.40 4.64
C THR A 293 -20.01 17.77 5.89
N ARG A 294 -21.32 17.48 5.86
CA ARG A 294 -21.97 16.64 6.89
C ARG A 294 -21.32 15.25 6.97
N GLY A 295 -20.83 14.74 5.83
CA GLY A 295 -20.11 13.48 5.72
C GLY A 295 -18.82 13.43 6.55
N ALA A 296 -18.02 14.50 6.61
CA ALA A 296 -16.78 14.50 7.38
C ALA A 296 -16.97 14.21 8.88
N LYS A 297 -18.04 14.75 9.49
CA LYS A 297 -18.35 14.50 10.90
C LYS A 297 -18.72 13.04 11.14
N VAL A 298 -19.50 12.44 10.22
CA VAL A 298 -19.87 11.02 10.28
C VAL A 298 -18.64 10.13 10.10
N LEU A 299 -17.78 10.45 9.12
CA LEU A 299 -16.54 9.71 8.86
C LEU A 299 -15.60 9.74 10.06
N THR A 300 -15.39 10.93 10.62
CA THR A 300 -14.52 11.12 11.78
C THR A 300 -15.06 10.38 13.01
N GLY A 301 -16.38 10.47 13.26
CA GLY A 301 -17.03 9.74 14.36
C GLY A 301 -16.91 8.23 14.20
N LEU A 302 -17.18 7.71 13.00
CA LEU A 302 -17.09 6.28 12.70
C LEU A 302 -15.64 5.76 12.80
N ALA A 303 -14.66 6.53 12.30
CA ALA A 303 -13.25 6.18 12.41
C ALA A 303 -12.78 6.14 13.87
N ILE A 304 -13.17 7.13 14.68
CA ILE A 304 -12.85 7.16 16.12
C ILE A 304 -13.46 5.95 16.82
N VAL A 305 -14.74 5.65 16.58
CA VAL A 305 -15.42 4.49 17.19
C VAL A 305 -14.73 3.18 16.78
N PHE A 306 -14.43 3.01 15.50
CA PHE A 306 -13.76 1.81 14.97
C PHE A 306 -12.35 1.64 15.55
N LEU A 307 -11.54 2.70 15.58
CA LEU A 307 -10.19 2.68 16.17
C LEU A 307 -10.23 2.39 17.67
N THR A 308 -11.17 3.01 18.39
CA THR A 308 -11.34 2.80 19.83
C THR A 308 -11.75 1.37 20.15
N LEU A 309 -12.72 0.82 19.41
CA LEU A 309 -13.13 -0.59 19.56
C LEU A 309 -11.99 -1.56 19.24
N THR A 310 -11.22 -1.28 18.19
CA THR A 310 -10.04 -2.08 17.81
C THR A 310 -8.98 -2.04 18.91
N LEU A 311 -8.67 -0.85 19.43
CA LEU A 311 -7.69 -0.66 20.49
C LEU A 311 -8.12 -1.37 21.79
N ILE A 312 -9.37 -1.19 22.20
CA ILE A 312 -9.92 -1.85 23.40
C ILE A 312 -9.91 -3.38 23.21
N SER A 313 -10.28 -3.87 22.02
CA SER A 313 -10.26 -5.30 21.72
C SER A 313 -8.86 -5.90 21.83
N GLN A 314 -7.83 -5.19 21.33
CA GLN A 314 -6.44 -5.62 21.45
C GLN A 314 -5.93 -5.52 22.89
N LEU A 315 -6.21 -4.41 23.58
CA LEU A 315 -5.73 -4.16 24.94
C LEU A 315 -6.31 -5.15 25.96
N LEU A 316 -7.60 -5.48 25.82
CA LEU A 316 -8.31 -6.40 26.72
C LEU A 316 -8.35 -7.85 26.20
N ASN A 317 -7.69 -8.13 25.08
CA ASN A 317 -7.61 -9.46 24.45
C ASN A 317 -9.00 -10.08 24.16
N LEU A 318 -9.95 -9.24 23.71
CA LEU A 318 -11.34 -9.63 23.48
C LEU A 318 -11.51 -10.31 22.12
N VAL A 319 -11.35 -11.63 22.10
CA VAL A 319 -11.36 -12.45 20.87
C VAL A 319 -12.64 -12.28 20.04
N VAL A 320 -13.82 -12.37 20.67
CA VAL A 320 -15.11 -12.28 19.95
C VAL A 320 -15.32 -10.88 19.38
N ILE A 321 -15.03 -9.83 20.16
CA ILE A 321 -15.19 -8.45 19.69
C ILE A 321 -14.20 -8.16 18.56
N GLY A 322 -12.95 -8.63 18.65
CA GLY A 322 -11.96 -8.46 17.59
C GLY A 322 -12.38 -9.15 16.29
N TRP A 323 -12.96 -10.35 16.40
CA TRP A 323 -13.56 -11.04 15.24
C TRP A 323 -14.72 -10.24 14.64
N ILE A 324 -15.67 -9.76 15.46
CA ILE A 324 -16.81 -8.95 15.00
C ILE A 324 -16.32 -7.69 14.29
N VAL A 325 -15.38 -6.94 14.88
CA VAL A 325 -14.84 -5.69 14.29
C VAL A 325 -14.17 -5.97 12.94
N ARG A 326 -13.39 -7.05 12.83
CA ARG A 326 -12.70 -7.43 11.58
C ARG A 326 -13.65 -7.93 10.49
N SER A 327 -14.68 -8.69 10.88
CA SER A 327 -15.72 -9.11 9.93
C SER A 327 -16.57 -7.92 9.48
N PHE A 328 -16.89 -7.00 10.40
CA PHE A 328 -17.68 -5.81 10.10
C PHE A 328 -16.93 -4.79 9.25
N SER A 329 -15.59 -4.72 9.30
CA SER A 329 -14.82 -3.73 8.53
C SER A 329 -14.99 -3.86 7.02
N VAL A 330 -15.21 -5.08 6.50
CA VAL A 330 -15.48 -5.31 5.07
C VAL A 330 -16.82 -4.69 4.68
N PHE A 331 -17.88 -4.93 5.46
CA PHE A 331 -19.19 -4.33 5.25
C PHE A 331 -19.15 -2.81 5.44
N LEU A 332 -18.36 -2.34 6.41
CA LEU A 332 -18.17 -0.93 6.68
C LEU A 332 -17.53 -0.20 5.50
N ALA A 333 -16.55 -0.81 4.83
CA ALA A 333 -15.92 -0.24 3.64
C ALA A 333 -16.94 -0.07 2.50
N VAL A 334 -17.78 -1.07 2.25
CA VAL A 334 -18.86 -0.98 1.24
C VAL A 334 -19.90 0.05 1.65
N ALA A 335 -20.34 0.04 2.91
CA ALA A 335 -21.30 1.00 3.44
C ALA A 335 -20.77 2.44 3.36
N LEU A 336 -19.48 2.67 3.60
CA LEU A 336 -18.84 3.96 3.41
C LEU A 336 -18.97 4.43 1.96
N VAL A 337 -18.67 3.59 0.96
CA VAL A 337 -18.83 3.99 -0.45
C VAL A 337 -20.28 4.38 -0.77
N VAL A 338 -21.26 3.63 -0.24
CA VAL A 338 -22.69 3.91 -0.44
C VAL A 338 -23.12 5.20 0.27
N ILE A 339 -22.77 5.37 1.55
CA ILE A 339 -23.11 6.53 2.38
C ILE A 339 -22.48 7.81 1.80
N PHE A 340 -21.25 7.70 1.29
CA PHE A 340 -20.48 8.82 0.73
C PHE A 340 -20.58 8.92 -0.80
N GLN A 341 -21.50 8.18 -1.44
CA GLN A 341 -21.72 8.27 -2.89
C GLN A 341 -21.93 9.71 -3.39
N PRO A 342 -22.69 10.59 -2.70
CA PRO A 342 -22.88 11.98 -3.15
C PRO A 342 -21.60 12.82 -3.10
N GLU A 343 -20.75 12.60 -2.09
CA GLU A 343 -19.46 13.26 -1.96
C GLU A 343 -18.43 12.71 -2.96
N LEU A 344 -18.40 11.40 -3.19
CA LEU A 344 -17.55 10.76 -4.21
C LEU A 344 -17.91 11.26 -5.62
N ARG A 345 -19.21 11.39 -5.92
CA ARG A 345 -19.69 11.98 -7.17
C ARG A 345 -19.21 13.42 -7.32
N ARG A 346 -19.33 14.24 -6.27
CA ARG A 346 -18.81 15.62 -6.26
C ARG A 346 -17.29 15.67 -6.42
N GLY A 347 -16.56 14.76 -5.80
CA GLY A 347 -15.09 14.68 -5.88
C GLY A 347 -14.60 14.36 -7.29
N LEU A 348 -15.20 13.36 -7.92
CA LEU A 348 -14.90 12.99 -9.31
C LEU A 348 -15.29 14.10 -10.29
N ALA A 349 -16.42 14.78 -10.06
CA ALA A 349 -16.81 15.93 -10.87
C ALA A 349 -15.85 17.12 -10.72
N ALA A 350 -15.31 17.36 -9.53
CA ALA A 350 -14.32 18.41 -9.28
C ALA A 350 -12.94 18.08 -9.88
N LEU A 351 -12.50 16.81 -9.79
CA LEU A 351 -11.27 16.33 -10.41
C LEU A 351 -11.28 16.48 -11.95
N GLY A 352 -12.44 16.32 -12.58
CA GLY A 352 -12.61 16.57 -14.01
C GLY A 352 -12.76 18.04 -14.40
N GLY A 353 -12.88 18.95 -13.43
CA GLY A 353 -13.17 20.38 -13.63
C GLY A 353 -12.02 21.33 -13.33
N HIS A 354 -10.85 20.84 -12.90
CA HIS A 354 -9.67 21.67 -12.63
C HIS A 354 -8.69 21.66 -13.81
N PRO A 355 -8.52 22.78 -14.54
CA PRO A 355 -7.33 22.96 -15.35
C PRO A 355 -6.15 23.16 -14.39
N ILE A 356 -5.31 22.14 -14.26
CA ILE A 356 -4.16 22.05 -13.33
C ILE A 356 -3.07 23.12 -13.64
N PHE A 357 -3.28 23.98 -14.65
CA PHE A 357 -2.28 24.94 -15.14
C PHE A 357 -2.86 26.31 -15.58
N SER A 358 -3.96 26.80 -14.98
CA SER A 358 -4.38 28.20 -15.17
C SER A 358 -3.72 29.09 -14.12
N LEU A 359 -2.78 29.91 -14.60
CA LEU A 359 -1.91 30.80 -13.84
C LEU A 359 -2.72 31.83 -13.02
N THR A 360 -2.21 32.21 -11.86
CA THR A 360 -2.64 33.35 -11.03
C THR A 360 -2.82 34.69 -11.78
N SER A 361 -2.36 34.78 -13.04
CA SER A 361 -2.58 35.90 -13.95
C SER A 361 -4.04 36.00 -14.41
N GLU A 362 -4.68 34.90 -14.84
CA GLU A 362 -6.07 34.91 -15.36
C GLU A 362 -7.07 35.32 -14.28
N LYS A 363 -6.88 34.86 -13.02
CA LYS A 363 -7.75 35.26 -11.90
C LYS A 363 -7.66 36.75 -11.57
N ARG A 364 -6.51 37.39 -11.77
CA ARG A 364 -6.35 38.84 -11.53
C ARG A 364 -7.05 39.66 -12.62
N GLU A 365 -6.96 39.21 -13.86
CA GLU A 365 -7.65 39.80 -15.02
C GLU A 365 -9.17 39.74 -14.85
N THR A 366 -9.73 38.58 -14.48
CA THR A 366 -11.17 38.44 -14.19
C THR A 366 -11.66 39.39 -13.10
N VAL A 367 -10.87 39.62 -12.04
CA VAL A 367 -11.24 40.55 -10.96
C VAL A 367 -11.27 42.00 -11.46
N HIS A 368 -10.35 42.36 -12.34
CA HIS A 368 -10.30 43.68 -12.95
C HIS A 368 -11.54 43.93 -13.82
N ASP A 369 -11.85 42.99 -14.72
CA ASP A 369 -12.98 43.11 -15.64
C ASP A 369 -14.31 43.09 -14.90
N LEU A 370 -14.42 42.30 -13.82
CA LEU A 370 -15.59 42.29 -12.95
C LEU A 370 -15.80 43.63 -12.23
N ALA A 371 -14.72 44.23 -11.71
CA ALA A 371 -14.80 45.55 -11.08
C ALA A 371 -15.21 46.63 -12.08
N GLU A 372 -14.70 46.56 -13.30
CA GLU A 372 -15.11 47.46 -14.38
C GLU A 372 -16.59 47.27 -14.74
N ALA A 373 -17.04 46.04 -14.97
CA ALA A 373 -18.42 45.74 -15.31
C ALA A 373 -19.40 46.22 -14.23
N VAL A 374 -19.11 45.95 -12.96
CA VAL A 374 -19.95 46.39 -11.82
C VAL A 374 -19.98 47.91 -11.73
N THR A 375 -18.86 48.60 -11.99
CA THR A 375 -18.79 50.06 -12.00
C THR A 375 -19.63 50.64 -13.14
N GLN A 376 -19.55 50.07 -14.34
CA GLN A 376 -20.36 50.51 -15.48
C GLN A 376 -21.86 50.25 -15.27
N LEU A 377 -22.23 49.11 -14.67
CA LEU A 377 -23.60 48.80 -14.27
C LEU A 377 -24.12 49.82 -13.25
N ALA A 378 -23.32 50.14 -12.22
CA ALA A 378 -23.66 51.13 -11.20
C ALA A 378 -23.88 52.53 -11.78
N ASN A 379 -22.96 52.99 -12.63
CA ASN A 379 -23.05 54.30 -13.29
C ASN A 379 -24.27 54.42 -14.21
N LYS A 380 -24.66 53.31 -14.87
CA LYS A 380 -25.86 53.25 -15.73
C LYS A 380 -27.13 52.92 -14.94
N GLN A 381 -27.03 52.66 -13.64
CA GLN A 381 -28.11 52.20 -12.77
C GLN A 381 -28.80 50.92 -13.29
N PHE A 382 -28.04 50.03 -13.89
CA PHE A 382 -28.53 48.73 -14.33
C PHE A 382 -28.50 47.78 -13.14
N GLY A 383 -29.69 47.39 -12.68
CA GLY A 383 -29.84 46.45 -11.58
C GLY A 383 -29.20 45.11 -11.90
N ALA A 384 -28.27 44.67 -11.05
CA ALA A 384 -27.53 43.44 -11.29
C ALA A 384 -27.40 42.58 -10.03
N LEU A 385 -27.39 41.26 -10.23
CA LEU A 385 -27.14 40.27 -9.20
C LEU A 385 -26.20 39.21 -9.77
N ILE A 386 -24.95 39.21 -9.32
CA ILE A 386 -23.90 38.33 -9.85
C ILE A 386 -23.43 37.42 -8.72
N ALA A 387 -23.63 36.12 -8.84
CA ALA A 387 -23.14 35.11 -7.89
C ALA A 387 -21.89 34.43 -8.44
N ILE A 388 -20.80 34.48 -7.69
CA ILE A 388 -19.53 33.84 -8.04
C ILE A 388 -19.43 32.52 -7.27
N GLU A 389 -19.39 31.41 -8.02
CA GLU A 389 -19.19 30.07 -7.48
C GLU A 389 -17.79 29.95 -6.87
N ARG A 390 -17.72 29.39 -5.66
CA ARG A 390 -16.47 29.11 -4.94
C ARG A 390 -16.32 27.60 -4.73
N ASP A 391 -16.08 27.14 -3.50
CA ASP A 391 -15.81 25.73 -3.22
C ASP A 391 -17.11 24.91 -3.20
N THR A 392 -18.23 25.53 -2.82
CA THR A 392 -19.56 24.92 -2.87
C THR A 392 -20.23 25.23 -4.20
N SER A 393 -20.53 24.18 -4.96
CA SER A 393 -21.18 24.35 -6.25
C SER A 393 -22.62 24.86 -6.12
N ILE A 394 -22.98 25.86 -6.94
CA ILE A 394 -24.31 26.48 -6.98
C ILE A 394 -25.10 26.08 -8.24
N ARG A 395 -24.74 24.96 -8.87
CA ARG A 395 -25.38 24.39 -10.07
C ARG A 395 -26.90 24.20 -9.95
N VAL A 396 -27.42 23.98 -8.74
CA VAL A 396 -28.86 23.81 -8.51
C VAL A 396 -29.66 25.05 -8.99
N TYR A 397 -29.06 26.25 -8.96
CA TYR A 397 -29.71 27.45 -9.47
C TYR A 397 -29.38 27.75 -10.93
N GLU A 398 -28.33 27.13 -11.49
CA GLU A 398 -28.00 27.18 -12.93
C GLU A 398 -29.17 26.61 -13.74
N GLU A 399 -29.79 25.52 -13.27
CA GLU A 399 -30.94 24.86 -13.90
C GLU A 399 -32.21 25.73 -13.94
N THR A 400 -32.27 26.79 -13.14
CA THR A 400 -33.44 27.70 -13.11
C THR A 400 -33.36 28.82 -14.14
N GLY A 401 -32.17 29.06 -14.70
CA GLY A 401 -31.91 30.13 -15.66
C GLY A 401 -31.68 29.62 -17.08
N VAL A 402 -31.10 30.50 -17.91
CA VAL A 402 -30.66 30.18 -19.27
C VAL A 402 -29.16 29.93 -19.25
N THR A 403 -28.74 28.72 -19.64
CA THR A 403 -27.31 28.38 -19.80
C THR A 403 -26.69 29.24 -20.90
N ILE A 404 -25.56 29.88 -20.58
CA ILE A 404 -24.80 30.72 -21.52
C ILE A 404 -23.49 30.03 -21.91
N ASP A 405 -22.78 29.46 -20.94
CA ASP A 405 -21.46 28.82 -21.08
C ASP A 405 -20.44 29.65 -21.89
N GLY A 406 -20.47 30.96 -21.67
CA GLY A 406 -19.66 31.95 -22.40
C GLY A 406 -18.49 32.47 -21.58
N ASP A 407 -17.46 32.99 -22.26
CA ASP A 407 -16.38 33.69 -21.58
C ASP A 407 -16.90 35.01 -20.98
N PHE A 408 -16.38 35.40 -19.83
CA PHE A 408 -16.75 36.67 -19.22
C PHE A 408 -16.20 37.83 -20.04
N SER A 409 -17.04 38.80 -20.38
CA SER A 409 -16.62 40.11 -20.84
C SER A 409 -17.50 41.19 -20.24
N VAL A 410 -16.95 42.40 -20.13
CA VAL A 410 -17.68 43.57 -19.62
C VAL A 410 -18.93 43.84 -20.46
N GLU A 411 -18.79 43.74 -21.79
CA GLU A 411 -19.88 43.97 -22.75
C GLU A 411 -21.00 42.95 -22.62
N LEU A 412 -20.66 41.67 -22.40
CA LEU A 412 -21.66 40.60 -22.28
C LEU A 412 -22.47 40.77 -20.99
N ILE A 413 -21.82 41.09 -19.87
CA ILE A 413 -22.51 41.39 -18.61
C ILE A 413 -23.41 42.61 -18.74
N LEU A 414 -22.93 43.69 -19.35
CA LEU A 414 -23.74 44.88 -19.60
C LEU A 414 -24.95 44.58 -20.50
N THR A 415 -24.78 43.69 -21.48
CA THR A 415 -25.86 43.24 -22.36
C THR A 415 -26.89 42.41 -21.62
N ILE A 416 -26.46 41.49 -20.75
CA ILE A 416 -27.35 40.64 -19.94
C ILE A 416 -28.21 41.51 -19.01
N PHE A 417 -27.61 42.44 -18.27
CA PHE A 417 -28.33 43.30 -17.31
C PHE A 417 -28.92 44.57 -17.94
N HIS A 418 -28.90 44.71 -19.26
CA HIS A 418 -29.56 45.83 -19.91
C HIS A 418 -31.09 45.77 -19.63
N PRO A 419 -31.76 46.84 -19.18
CA PRO A 419 -33.17 46.78 -18.71
C PRO A 419 -34.21 46.29 -19.74
N LYS A 420 -33.84 46.18 -21.01
CA LYS A 420 -34.70 45.66 -22.08
C LYS A 420 -34.31 44.27 -22.56
N ALA A 421 -33.26 43.68 -22.01
CA ALA A 421 -32.81 42.34 -22.39
C ALA A 421 -33.68 41.28 -21.70
N ALA A 422 -33.95 40.16 -22.37
CA ALA A 422 -34.76 39.09 -21.78
C ALA A 422 -34.13 38.46 -20.53
N LEU A 423 -32.80 38.58 -20.37
CA LEU A 423 -32.03 37.93 -19.32
C LEU A 423 -31.72 38.84 -18.11
N HIS A 424 -32.21 40.08 -18.11
CA HIS A 424 -31.86 41.08 -17.08
C HIS A 424 -32.52 40.82 -15.72
N ASP A 425 -33.62 40.06 -15.72
CA ASP A 425 -34.36 39.68 -14.52
C ASP A 425 -33.77 38.40 -13.93
N GLY A 426 -33.31 38.49 -12.68
CA GLY A 426 -32.67 37.39 -11.97
C GLY A 426 -31.17 37.61 -11.75
N GLY A 427 -30.46 36.51 -11.55
CA GLY A 427 -29.02 36.50 -11.27
C GLY A 427 -28.19 35.88 -12.39
N VAL A 428 -26.90 36.23 -12.41
CA VAL A 428 -25.88 35.60 -13.25
C VAL A 428 -24.99 34.74 -12.37
N ILE A 429 -24.64 33.54 -12.83
CA ILE A 429 -23.67 32.66 -12.17
C ILE A 429 -22.34 32.75 -12.91
N LEU A 430 -21.29 33.17 -12.19
CA LEU A 430 -19.91 33.15 -12.66
C LEU A 430 -19.17 31.94 -12.08
N ARG A 431 -18.53 31.16 -12.94
CA ARG A 431 -17.72 30.00 -12.56
C ARG A 431 -16.41 30.02 -13.35
N ASN A 432 -15.27 30.05 -12.65
CA ASN A 432 -13.94 30.02 -13.27
C ASN A 432 -13.73 31.06 -14.38
N GLY A 433 -14.18 32.31 -14.17
CA GLY A 433 -14.05 33.38 -15.17
C GLY A 433 -15.02 33.27 -16.35
N ARG A 434 -16.02 32.37 -16.28
CA ARG A 434 -17.04 32.19 -17.32
C ARG A 434 -18.43 32.47 -16.79
N ILE A 435 -19.32 32.90 -17.68
CA ILE A 435 -20.75 33.06 -17.41
C ILE A 435 -21.41 31.70 -17.64
N ALA A 436 -21.71 30.98 -16.55
CA ALA A 436 -22.34 29.67 -16.63
C ALA A 436 -23.81 29.79 -17.08
N ALA A 437 -24.57 30.66 -16.41
CA ALA A 437 -25.98 30.92 -16.72
C ALA A 437 -26.38 32.35 -16.35
N ALA A 438 -27.45 32.84 -16.98
CA ALA A 438 -28.09 34.11 -16.72
C ALA A 438 -29.57 33.92 -16.39
N ALA A 439 -30.25 34.96 -15.89
CA ALA A 439 -31.64 34.89 -15.44
C ALA A 439 -31.93 33.78 -14.41
N CYS A 440 -30.94 33.45 -13.58
CA CYS A 440 -31.05 32.43 -12.54
C CYS A 440 -31.90 32.93 -11.36
N ILE A 441 -32.69 32.05 -10.76
CA ILE A 441 -33.51 32.34 -9.59
C ILE A 441 -32.76 31.88 -8.34
N PHE A 442 -32.35 32.85 -7.52
CA PHE A 442 -31.66 32.58 -6.26
C PHE A 442 -32.62 32.56 -5.06
N PRO A 443 -32.30 31.80 -4.00
CA PRO A 443 -33.12 31.72 -2.81
C PRO A 443 -33.11 33.06 -2.07
N VAL A 444 -34.25 33.45 -1.51
CA VAL A 444 -34.42 34.73 -0.81
C VAL A 444 -34.28 34.51 0.69
N SER A 445 -33.40 35.29 1.35
CA SER A 445 -33.23 35.19 2.80
C SER A 445 -34.52 35.57 3.55
N GLN A 446 -34.88 34.74 4.55
CA GLN A 446 -36.08 34.91 5.38
C GLN A 446 -35.80 35.53 6.76
N ARG A 447 -34.60 36.08 6.99
CA ARG A 447 -34.26 36.67 8.30
C ARG A 447 -35.15 37.89 8.61
N GLU A 448 -35.84 37.84 9.76
CA GLU A 448 -36.71 38.93 10.22
C GLU A 448 -35.95 40.22 10.59
N THR A 449 -34.66 40.12 10.92
CA THR A 449 -33.81 41.26 11.32
C THR A 449 -33.24 42.05 10.15
N LEU A 450 -33.71 41.80 8.93
CA LEU A 450 -33.21 42.50 7.75
C LEU A 450 -33.80 43.89 7.65
N ASP A 451 -32.94 44.85 7.30
CA ASP A 451 -33.31 46.23 7.02
C ASP A 451 -34.42 46.25 5.95
N ARG A 452 -35.55 46.90 6.27
CA ARG A 452 -36.75 46.91 5.40
C ARG A 452 -36.48 47.60 4.05
N SER A 453 -35.39 48.35 3.93
CA SER A 453 -34.93 48.97 2.68
C SER A 453 -34.31 47.99 1.68
N LEU A 454 -34.08 46.71 2.06
CA LEU A 454 -33.48 45.72 1.16
C LEU A 454 -34.48 45.19 0.13
N GLY A 455 -34.20 45.49 -1.14
CA GLY A 455 -34.92 44.96 -2.30
C GLY A 455 -34.70 43.45 -2.51
N LEU A 456 -35.46 42.88 -3.44
CA LEU A 456 -35.45 41.43 -3.69
C LEU A 456 -34.08 40.90 -4.14
N ARG A 457 -33.33 41.66 -4.96
CA ARG A 457 -31.97 41.27 -5.39
C ARG A 457 -31.00 41.18 -4.20
N HIS A 458 -31.07 42.09 -3.23
CA HIS A 458 -30.23 42.02 -2.02
C HIS A 458 -30.58 40.82 -1.15
N ARG A 459 -31.88 40.52 -0.99
CA ARG A 459 -32.32 39.35 -0.22
C ARG A 459 -31.96 38.04 -0.90
N ALA A 460 -32.04 37.99 -2.24
CA ALA A 460 -31.60 36.86 -3.05
C ALA A 460 -30.07 36.67 -2.96
N GLY A 461 -29.32 37.76 -3.06
CA GLY A 461 -27.87 37.77 -2.86
C GLY A 461 -27.47 37.32 -1.45
N LEU A 462 -28.23 37.67 -0.42
CA LEU A 462 -27.99 37.15 0.92
C LEU A 462 -28.32 35.65 0.99
N GLY A 463 -29.48 35.22 0.49
CA GLY A 463 -29.93 33.83 0.57
C GLY A 463 -28.97 32.85 -0.11
N ILE A 464 -28.43 33.19 -1.29
CA ILE A 464 -27.44 32.34 -1.96
C ILE A 464 -26.17 32.16 -1.11
N THR A 465 -25.74 33.19 -0.36
CA THR A 465 -24.60 33.10 0.57
C THR A 465 -24.94 32.47 1.93
N GLU A 466 -26.22 32.19 2.19
CA GLU A 466 -26.65 31.39 3.35
C GLU A 466 -26.55 29.90 3.07
N GLU A 467 -26.92 29.51 1.85
CA GLU A 467 -26.95 28.12 1.36
C GLU A 467 -25.60 27.67 0.76
N SER A 468 -24.72 28.61 0.39
CA SER A 468 -23.39 28.33 -0.17
C SER A 468 -22.32 29.30 0.34
N ASP A 469 -21.05 29.04 0.00
CA ASP A 469 -19.92 29.95 0.21
C ASP A 469 -19.74 30.96 -0.95
N ALA A 470 -20.67 31.02 -1.89
CA ALA A 470 -20.62 31.96 -3.01
C ALA A 470 -20.51 33.41 -2.55
N VAL A 471 -19.96 34.25 -3.42
CA VAL A 471 -19.92 35.70 -3.25
C VAL A 471 -20.97 36.30 -4.17
N ALA A 472 -21.92 37.04 -3.62
CA ALA A 472 -22.95 37.70 -4.41
C ALA A 472 -22.69 39.21 -4.46
N ILE A 473 -22.60 39.77 -5.66
CA ILE A 473 -22.47 41.20 -5.92
C ILE A 473 -23.81 41.72 -6.38
N ILE A 474 -24.25 42.83 -5.80
CA ILE A 474 -25.54 43.45 -6.11
C ILE A 474 -25.30 44.90 -6.51
N VAL A 475 -25.88 45.29 -7.65
CA VAL A 475 -26.00 46.69 -8.06
C VAL A 475 -27.48 47.07 -7.95
N SER A 476 -27.76 48.13 -7.19
CA SER A 476 -29.12 48.65 -7.05
C SER A 476 -29.56 49.36 -8.33
N GLU A 477 -30.74 49.00 -8.83
CA GLU A 477 -31.36 49.67 -9.98
C GLU A 477 -31.84 51.10 -9.64
N GLU A 478 -32.24 51.33 -8.39
CA GLU A 478 -32.79 52.63 -7.96
C GLU A 478 -31.68 53.65 -7.66
N THR A 479 -30.59 53.19 -7.05
CA THR A 479 -29.56 54.08 -6.49
C THR A 479 -28.20 53.92 -7.15
N GLY A 480 -27.99 52.87 -7.95
CA GLY A 480 -26.66 52.49 -8.44
C GLY A 480 -25.71 51.97 -7.35
N SER A 481 -26.16 51.86 -6.08
CA SER A 481 -25.29 51.44 -4.98
C SER A 481 -24.78 50.02 -5.17
N ILE A 482 -23.47 49.81 -4.96
CA ILE A 482 -22.83 48.50 -5.02
C ILE A 482 -22.84 47.86 -3.62
N SER A 483 -23.18 46.58 -3.55
CA SER A 483 -23.17 45.78 -2.32
C SER A 483 -22.53 44.41 -2.56
N ILE A 484 -21.87 43.87 -1.54
CA ILE A 484 -21.29 42.53 -1.54
C ILE A 484 -21.93 41.72 -0.41
N CYS A 485 -22.48 40.55 -0.74
CA CYS A 485 -22.88 39.53 0.21
C CYS A 485 -21.82 38.43 0.27
N HIS A 486 -21.29 38.17 1.46
CA HIS A 486 -20.31 37.12 1.71
C HIS A 486 -20.38 36.68 3.17
N ARG A 487 -20.25 35.37 3.44
CA ARG A 487 -20.36 34.78 4.80
C ARG A 487 -21.63 35.21 5.55
N ARG A 488 -22.77 35.25 4.85
CA ARG A 488 -24.09 35.61 5.40
C ARG A 488 -24.16 37.04 5.97
N ARG A 489 -23.29 37.93 5.49
CA ARG A 489 -23.27 39.36 5.79
C ARG A 489 -23.37 40.14 4.51
N ILE A 490 -24.01 41.30 4.59
CA ILE A 490 -24.12 42.26 3.50
C ILE A 490 -23.28 43.49 3.85
N GLU A 491 -22.33 43.82 2.98
CA GLU A 491 -21.54 45.05 3.01
C GLU A 491 -22.09 45.96 1.89
N ARG A 492 -22.33 47.25 2.19
CA ARG A 492 -23.06 48.18 1.31
C ARG A 492 -22.25 49.45 1.07
N ASN A 493 -22.66 50.22 0.05
CA ASN A 493 -22.17 51.55 -0.27
C ASN A 493 -20.68 51.59 -0.64
N PHE A 494 -20.26 50.63 -1.48
CA PHE A 494 -18.91 50.67 -2.04
C PHE A 494 -18.80 51.72 -3.14
N THR A 495 -17.68 52.46 -3.14
CA THR A 495 -17.18 53.17 -4.32
C THR A 495 -16.50 52.17 -5.28
N PRO A 496 -16.30 52.51 -6.56
CA PRO A 496 -15.60 51.64 -7.51
C PRO A 496 -14.23 51.14 -7.00
N GLU A 497 -13.47 52.00 -6.33
CA GLU A 497 -12.12 51.70 -5.81
C GLU A 497 -12.19 50.77 -4.61
N THR A 498 -13.07 51.08 -3.65
CA THR A 498 -13.25 50.27 -2.43
C THR A 498 -13.90 48.92 -2.75
N PHE A 499 -14.77 48.85 -3.76
CA PHE A 499 -15.30 47.61 -4.30
C PHE A 499 -14.18 46.72 -4.86
N ARG A 500 -13.32 47.27 -5.73
CA ARG A 500 -12.22 46.54 -6.37
C ARG A 500 -11.26 45.94 -5.34
N GLN A 501 -10.87 46.72 -4.33
CA GLN A 501 -10.02 46.23 -3.24
C GLN A 501 -10.70 45.10 -2.47
N ARG A 502 -11.98 45.28 -2.11
CA ARG A 502 -12.71 44.30 -1.31
C ARG A 502 -12.96 42.99 -2.05
N ILE A 503 -13.33 43.04 -3.33
CA ILE A 503 -13.59 41.82 -4.11
C ILE A 503 -12.29 41.05 -4.37
N ALA A 504 -11.17 41.76 -4.57
CA ALA A 504 -9.86 41.14 -4.69
C ALA A 504 -9.43 40.42 -3.39
N GLU A 505 -9.60 41.05 -2.23
CA GLU A 505 -9.34 40.43 -0.93
C GLU A 505 -10.13 39.13 -0.75
N ILE A 506 -11.41 39.16 -1.14
CA ILE A 506 -12.33 38.01 -1.01
C ILE A 506 -11.92 36.87 -1.95
N LEU A 507 -11.56 37.16 -3.21
CA LEU A 507 -11.34 36.16 -4.26
C LEU A 507 -9.89 35.67 -4.41
N LEU A 508 -8.88 36.48 -4.07
CA LEU A 508 -7.45 36.17 -4.33
C LEU A 508 -6.67 35.68 -3.10
N HIS A 509 -7.23 35.70 -1.89
CA HIS A 509 -6.61 35.18 -0.65
C HIS A 509 -5.12 35.54 -0.46
N GLY A 510 -4.80 36.83 -0.52
CA GLY A 510 -3.46 37.37 -0.22
C GLY A 510 -3.44 38.89 -0.28
N ASN A 511 -2.57 39.51 0.54
CA ASN A 511 -2.38 40.96 0.63
C ASN A 511 -2.33 41.59 -0.76
N TYR A 512 -3.23 42.53 -0.99
CA TYR A 512 -3.16 43.45 -2.12
C TYR A 512 -2.02 44.44 -1.82
N GLU A 513 -0.77 44.00 -1.96
CA GLU A 513 0.33 44.95 -2.06
C GLU A 513 0.22 45.62 -3.42
N GLU A 514 0.08 46.94 -3.37
CA GLU A 514 0.16 47.83 -4.52
C GLU A 514 1.32 47.39 -5.41
N THR A 515 1.02 47.20 -6.69
CA THR A 515 2.06 47.30 -7.72
C THR A 515 2.72 48.66 -7.53
N ASP A 516 3.93 48.61 -6.99
CA ASP A 516 4.83 49.72 -6.73
C ASP A 516 4.85 50.70 -7.92
N PRO A 517 4.40 51.96 -7.76
CA PRO A 517 4.41 52.95 -8.83
C PRO A 517 5.84 53.21 -9.38
N GLU A 518 6.90 52.83 -8.65
CA GLU A 518 8.27 52.93 -9.16
C GLU A 518 8.62 51.88 -10.22
N LYS A 519 7.92 50.74 -10.28
CA LYS A 519 8.15 49.73 -11.34
C LYS A 519 7.59 50.16 -12.69
N LEU A 520 6.48 50.90 -12.71
CA LEU A 520 5.91 51.44 -13.95
C LEU A 520 6.75 52.60 -14.53
N ALA A 521 7.48 53.33 -13.66
CA ALA A 521 8.37 54.41 -14.08
C ALA A 521 9.68 53.90 -14.72
N ARG A 522 10.06 52.63 -14.54
CA ARG A 522 11.28 52.04 -15.12
C ARG A 522 11.08 51.40 -16.49
N GLU A 523 9.84 51.14 -16.91
CA GLU A 523 9.54 50.59 -18.24
C GLU A 523 9.20 51.67 -19.29
N VAL A 524 9.22 52.95 -18.91
CA VAL A 524 9.05 54.09 -19.83
C VAL A 524 10.35 54.90 -19.89
N ASP A 525 11.44 54.25 -20.27
CA ASP A 525 12.68 54.93 -20.67
C ASP A 525 12.73 54.97 -22.21
N LEU A 526 11.85 55.79 -22.80
CA LEU A 526 11.98 56.24 -24.18
C LEU A 526 13.00 57.41 -24.19
N PRO A 527 13.95 57.44 -25.14
CA PRO A 527 14.98 58.48 -25.16
C PRO A 527 14.34 59.85 -25.39
N PRO A 528 14.94 60.93 -24.82
CA PRO A 528 14.35 62.26 -24.86
C PRO A 528 14.23 62.75 -26.31
N ALA A 529 13.07 63.35 -26.61
CA ALA A 529 12.80 64.04 -27.85
C ALA A 529 13.91 65.07 -28.13
N ARG A 530 14.49 65.01 -29.33
CA ARG A 530 15.39 66.04 -29.85
C ARG A 530 14.60 67.32 -30.08
N ASP A 531 15.06 68.38 -29.44
CA ASP A 531 14.59 69.75 -29.62
C ASP A 531 14.93 70.28 -31.02
N ASN A 532 13.92 70.86 -31.65
CA ASN A 532 13.90 71.96 -32.64
C ASN A 532 14.97 72.06 -33.74
N ALA A 533 14.50 71.92 -34.99
CA ALA A 533 15.00 72.73 -36.11
C ALA A 533 13.90 72.93 -37.17
N LEU A 534 13.34 74.14 -37.20
CA LEU A 534 13.08 74.97 -38.37
C LEU A 534 12.70 74.26 -39.68
N VAL A 535 11.45 74.44 -40.12
CA VAL A 535 11.09 74.44 -41.55
C VAL A 535 10.79 75.88 -41.95
N PRO A 536 11.59 76.51 -42.83
CA PRO A 536 11.12 77.53 -43.75
C PRO A 536 10.63 76.89 -45.06
N ASP A 537 9.54 77.47 -45.57
CA ASP A 537 8.86 77.35 -46.87
C ASP A 537 8.30 75.99 -47.33
#